data_AF-A0A7Y2NZ08-F1
#
_entry.id   AF-A0A7Y2NZ08-F1
#
_cell.length_a   1.000
_cell.length_b   1.000
_cell.length_c   1.000
_cell.angle_alpha   90.00
_cell.angle_beta   90.00
_cell.angle_gamma   90.00
#
_symmetry.space_group_name_H-M   'P 1'
#
loop_
_entity.id
_entity.type
_entity.pdbx_description
1 polymer ?
#
loop_
_entity_poly.entity_id
_entity_poly.type
_entity_poly.pdbx_seq_one_letter_code
_entity_poly.pdbx_strand_id
1 'polypeptide(L)'
;MANIDLSSYNLSELKGLQHDIEKEIKSRQQGDLAKARQQILSIAQEAGLSVDELLATGTKKSNKGKGQKVKAQYQNPADDAQTWSGRGRQPKWIAEAIAGGKTLADFRI
;
A
#
# COMPACT_ATOMS: atom_id res chain seq x y z
N MET A 1 -36.70 2.01 21.16
CA MET A 1 -35.76 0.95 21.58
C MET A 1 -36.60 -0.29 21.87
N ALA A 2 -36.24 -1.47 21.33
CA ALA A 2 -36.97 -2.69 21.62
C ALA A 2 -36.74 -3.07 23.09
N ASN A 3 -37.79 -3.06 23.91
CA ASN A 3 -37.73 -3.57 25.28
C ASN A 3 -37.81 -5.10 25.22
N ILE A 4 -36.66 -5.76 25.31
CA ILE A 4 -36.59 -7.21 25.48
C ILE A 4 -36.78 -7.48 26.97
N ASP A 5 -37.84 -8.18 27.33
CA ASP A 5 -38.07 -8.62 28.71
C ASP A 5 -37.17 -9.81 29.04
N LEU A 6 -36.13 -9.56 29.85
CA LEU A 6 -35.12 -10.54 30.22
C LEU A 6 -35.52 -11.38 31.45
N SER A 7 -36.64 -11.06 32.11
CA SER A 7 -37.04 -11.67 33.38
C SER A 7 -37.55 -13.11 33.26
N SER A 8 -37.98 -13.51 32.06
CA SER A 8 -38.50 -14.85 31.75
C SER A 8 -37.43 -15.85 31.31
N TYR A 9 -36.20 -15.39 31.05
CA TYR A 9 -35.11 -16.22 30.52
C TYR A 9 -34.30 -16.88 31.63
N ASN A 10 -33.93 -18.14 31.42
CA ASN A 10 -33.00 -18.86 32.29
C ASN A 10 -31.54 -18.50 31.98
N LEU A 11 -30.61 -18.86 32.88
CA LEU A 11 -29.18 -18.51 32.73
C LEU A 11 -28.54 -19.01 31.42
N SER A 12 -28.98 -20.15 30.89
CA SER A 12 -28.46 -20.70 29.64
C SER A 12 -28.95 -19.91 28.44
N GLU A 13 -30.22 -19.49 28.46
CA GLU A 13 -30.80 -18.67 27.41
C GLU A 13 -30.24 -17.24 27.40
N LEU A 14 -29.99 -16.66 28.58
CA LEU A 14 -29.33 -15.35 28.69
C LEU A 14 -27.90 -15.39 28.11
N LYS A 15 -27.15 -16.47 28.34
CA LYS A 15 -25.83 -16.66 27.73
C LYS A 15 -25.89 -16.85 26.22
N GLY A 16 -26.91 -17.55 25.72
CA GLY A 16 -27.17 -17.68 24.29
C GLY A 16 -27.46 -16.32 23.64
N LEU A 17 -28.36 -15.54 24.22
CA LEU A 17 -28.67 -14.18 23.79
C LEU A 17 -27.44 -13.28 23.81
N GLN A 18 -26.61 -13.35 24.84
CA GLN A 18 -25.35 -12.60 24.88
C GLN A 18 -24.45 -12.94 23.69
N HIS A 19 -24.29 -14.23 23.39
CA HIS A 19 -23.46 -14.67 22.26
C HIS A 19 -24.01 -14.16 20.92
N ASP A 20 -25.32 -14.26 20.71
CA ASP A 20 -25.98 -13.80 19.50
C ASP A 20 -25.91 -12.29 19.34
N ILE A 21 -26.07 -11.54 20.44
CA ILE A 21 -25.88 -10.08 20.45
C ILE A 21 -24.44 -9.73 20.10
N GLU A 22 -23.44 -10.38 20.69
CA GLU A 22 -22.03 -10.14 20.37
C GLU A 22 -21.71 -10.42 18.90
N LYS A 23 -22.30 -11.49 18.34
CA LYS A 23 -22.15 -11.85 16.92
C LYS A 23 -22.80 -10.81 16.01
N GLU A 24 -24.01 -10.37 16.33
CA GLU A 24 -24.74 -9.34 15.58
C GLU A 24 -24.01 -7.99 15.64
N ILE A 25 -23.50 -7.60 16.81
CA ILE A 25 -22.69 -6.38 16.99
C ILE A 25 -21.44 -6.45 16.10
N LYS A 26 -20.69 -7.56 16.15
CA LYS A 26 -19.48 -7.72 15.32
C LYS A 26 -19.81 -7.67 13.83
N SER A 27 -20.89 -8.32 13.40
CA SER A 27 -21.35 -8.30 12.00
C SER A 27 -21.69 -6.88 11.56
N ARG A 28 -22.46 -6.14 12.36
CA ARG A 28 -22.80 -4.74 12.05
C ARG A 28 -21.57 -3.84 12.03
N GLN A 29 -20.67 -3.97 13.00
CA GLN A 29 -19.41 -3.22 13.02
C GLN A 29 -18.56 -3.48 11.77
N GLN A 30 -18.50 -4.73 11.29
CA GLN A 30 -17.80 -5.05 10.04
C GLN A 30 -18.49 -4.43 8.82
N GLY A 31 -19.82 -4.45 8.77
CA GLY A 31 -20.61 -3.80 7.71
C GLY A 31 -20.43 -2.28 7.70
N ASP A 32 -20.43 -1.66 8.88
CA ASP A 32 -20.24 -0.21 9.04
C ASP A 32 -18.80 0.19 8.69
N LEU A 33 -17.80 -0.61 9.04
CA LEU A 33 -16.41 -0.42 8.61
C LEU A 33 -16.28 -0.50 7.08
N ALA A 34 -16.96 -1.46 6.44
CA ALA A 34 -16.95 -1.60 4.99
C ALA A 34 -17.61 -0.39 4.30
N LYS A 35 -18.75 0.07 4.81
CA LYS A 35 -19.43 1.29 4.33
C LYS A 35 -18.55 2.53 4.49
N ALA A 36 -17.95 2.71 5.67
CA ALA A 36 -17.05 3.82 5.92
C ALA A 36 -15.85 3.81 4.95
N ARG A 37 -15.27 2.64 4.69
CA ARG A 37 -14.21 2.48 3.68
C ARG A 37 -14.70 2.90 2.30
N GLN A 38 -15.84 2.40 1.84
CA GLN A 38 -16.39 2.77 0.53
C GLN A 38 -16.65 4.27 0.40
N GLN A 39 -17.16 4.91 1.46
CA GLN A 39 -17.36 6.36 1.47
C GLN A 39 -16.03 7.12 1.35
N ILE A 40 -15.00 6.70 2.11
CA ILE A 40 -13.66 7.29 2.00
C ILE A 40 -13.08 7.10 0.59
N LEU A 41 -13.24 5.90 0.01
CA LEU A 41 -12.80 5.61 -1.36
C LEU A 41 -13.50 6.53 -2.38
N SER A 42 -14.82 6.70 -2.26
CA SER A 42 -15.61 7.54 -3.17
C SER A 42 -15.16 9.00 -3.10
N ILE A 43 -14.99 9.54 -1.89
CA ILE A 43 -14.51 10.90 -1.66
C ILE A 43 -13.09 11.08 -2.25
N ALA A 44 -12.22 10.08 -2.09
CA ALA A 44 -10.87 10.10 -2.66
C ALA A 44 -10.91 10.18 -4.19
N GLN A 45 -11.73 9.33 -4.82
CA GLN A 45 -11.90 9.29 -6.27
C GLN A 45 -12.47 10.60 -6.83
N GLU A 46 -13.47 11.18 -6.17
CA GLU A 46 -14.06 12.48 -6.55
C GLU A 46 -13.04 13.62 -6.47
N ALA A 47 -12.17 13.59 -5.47
CA ALA A 47 -11.10 14.57 -5.32
C ALA A 47 -9.90 14.30 -6.25
N GLY A 48 -9.87 13.16 -6.95
CA GLY A 48 -8.74 12.75 -7.78
C GLY A 48 -7.49 12.35 -6.99
N LEU A 49 -7.64 12.05 -5.69
CA LEU A 49 -6.56 11.59 -4.81
C LEU A 49 -6.62 10.08 -4.60
N SER A 50 -5.45 9.46 -4.47
CA SER A 50 -5.38 8.09 -3.97
C SER A 50 -5.61 8.05 -2.46
N VAL A 51 -6.13 6.92 -1.97
CA VAL A 51 -6.44 6.73 -0.54
C VAL A 51 -5.17 6.75 0.30
N ASP A 52 -4.06 6.30 -0.28
CA ASP A 52 -2.71 6.43 0.28
C ASP A 52 -2.31 7.90 0.46
N GLU A 53 -2.69 8.80 -0.43
CA GLU A 53 -2.44 10.25 -0.29
C GLU A 53 -3.34 10.91 0.76
N LEU A 54 -4.61 10.48 0.86
CA LEU A 54 -5.49 10.95 1.94
C LEU A 54 -4.96 10.54 3.32
N LEU A 55 -4.50 9.30 3.47
CA LEU A 55 -3.91 8.79 4.71
C LEU A 55 -2.52 9.37 5.01
N ALA A 56 -1.80 9.85 3.98
CA ALA A 56 -0.50 10.48 4.15
C ALA A 56 -0.56 11.88 4.80
N THR A 57 -1.75 12.50 4.95
CA THR A 57 -1.92 13.85 5.52
C THR A 57 -1.59 13.98 7.02
N GLY A 58 -1.21 12.88 7.70
CA GLY A 58 -0.68 12.89 9.07
C GLY A 58 0.83 12.70 9.20
N THR A 59 1.52 12.30 8.13
CA THR A 59 2.98 12.09 8.16
C THR A 59 3.63 12.88 7.04
N LYS A 60 4.02 14.12 7.34
CA LYS A 60 5.21 14.73 6.73
C LYS A 60 6.43 13.87 7.09
N LYS A 61 6.55 12.69 6.49
CA LYS A 61 7.78 11.92 6.47
C LYS A 61 7.95 11.43 5.05
N SER A 62 8.49 12.36 4.24
CA SER A 62 9.48 12.07 3.22
C SER A 62 9.32 10.67 2.62
N ASN A 63 8.49 10.54 1.58
CA ASN A 63 8.54 9.39 0.68
C ASN A 63 9.79 9.50 -0.21
N LYS A 64 10.96 9.68 0.42
CA LYS A 64 12.27 9.47 -0.17
C LYS A 64 12.56 7.99 0.02
N GLY A 65 12.17 7.18 -0.95
CA GLY A 65 12.69 5.82 -1.06
C GLY A 65 11.68 4.68 -0.89
N LYS A 66 10.53 4.72 -1.56
CA LYS A 66 10.13 3.52 -2.31
C LYS A 66 10.41 3.83 -3.77
N GLY A 67 11.65 3.58 -4.16
CA GLY A 67 12.10 3.67 -5.53
C GLY A 67 11.16 2.85 -6.40
N GLN A 68 10.34 3.53 -7.17
CA GLN A 68 9.73 2.97 -8.37
C GLN A 68 10.87 2.25 -9.09
N LYS A 69 10.77 0.92 -9.27
CA LYS A 69 11.81 0.13 -9.95
C LYS A 69 11.92 0.68 -11.37
N VAL A 70 12.82 1.63 -11.55
CA VAL A 70 13.08 2.26 -12.84
C VAL A 70 13.72 1.17 -13.69
N LYS A 71 13.16 0.92 -14.87
CA LYS A 71 13.74 -0.03 -15.82
C LYS A 71 15.23 0.30 -15.99
N ALA A 72 16.08 -0.73 -15.90
CA ALA A 72 17.47 -0.61 -16.29
C ALA A 72 17.52 -0.07 -17.73
N GLN A 73 18.35 0.92 -17.98
CA GLN A 73 18.50 1.54 -19.30
C GLN A 73 19.85 1.18 -19.92
N TYR A 74 20.80 0.76 -19.09
CA TYR A 74 22.14 0.36 -19.50
C TYR A 74 22.54 -0.96 -18.83
N GLN A 75 23.25 -1.83 -19.55
CA GLN A 75 23.73 -3.13 -19.11
C GLN A 75 25.22 -3.29 -19.44
N ASN A 76 25.98 -3.91 -18.54
CA ASN A 76 27.40 -4.16 -18.74
C ASN A 76 27.61 -5.39 -19.66
N PRO A 77 28.29 -5.27 -20.82
CA PRO A 77 28.58 -6.38 -21.72
C PRO A 77 29.58 -7.40 -21.15
N ALA A 78 30.30 -7.04 -20.08
CA ALA A 78 31.18 -7.97 -19.37
C ALA A 78 30.45 -8.75 -18.27
N ASP A 79 29.31 -8.25 -17.77
CA ASP A 79 28.53 -8.86 -16.69
C ASP A 79 27.06 -8.42 -16.76
N ASP A 80 26.21 -9.30 -17.29
CA ASP A 80 24.78 -9.05 -17.47
C ASP A 80 24.02 -8.79 -16.15
N ALA A 81 24.58 -9.14 -15.00
CA ALA A 81 23.99 -8.83 -13.70
C ALA A 81 24.13 -7.34 -13.34
N GLN A 82 25.05 -6.61 -13.97
CA GLN A 82 25.30 -5.21 -13.68
C GLN A 82 24.50 -4.31 -14.62
N THR A 83 23.44 -3.72 -14.07
CA THR A 83 22.56 -2.81 -14.81
C THR A 83 22.47 -1.45 -14.14
N TRP A 84 22.23 -0.41 -14.94
CA TRP A 84 22.08 0.96 -14.46
C TRP A 84 20.89 1.64 -15.14
N SER A 85 20.08 2.33 -14.36
CA SER A 85 18.86 3.01 -14.84
C SER A 85 19.14 4.39 -15.44
N GLY A 86 20.39 4.84 -15.49
CA GLY A 86 20.77 6.20 -15.89
C GLY A 86 20.46 7.27 -14.84
N ARG A 87 19.97 6.87 -13.65
CA ARG A 87 19.71 7.76 -12.52
C ARG A 87 20.63 7.43 -11.35
N GLY A 88 21.13 8.47 -10.69
CA GLY A 88 21.99 8.35 -9.51
C GLY A 88 23.48 8.19 -9.85
N ARG A 89 24.25 7.69 -8.89
CA ARG A 89 25.71 7.55 -9.03
C ARG A 89 26.04 6.57 -10.15
N GLN A 90 26.91 7.01 -11.06
CA GLN A 90 27.40 6.19 -12.17
C GLN A 90 28.20 4.99 -11.66
N PRO A 91 27.95 3.76 -12.18
CA PRO A 91 28.74 2.58 -11.87
C PRO A 91 30.18 2.69 -12.37
N LYS A 92 31.09 1.95 -11.72
CA LYS A 92 32.51 1.92 -12.10
C LYS A 92 32.72 1.45 -13.54
N TRP A 93 32.01 0.41 -13.98
CA TRP A 93 32.14 -0.14 -15.32
C TRP A 93 31.78 0.88 -16.43
N ILE A 94 30.82 1.78 -16.19
CA ILE A 94 30.52 2.86 -17.14
C ILE A 94 31.64 3.90 -17.13
N ALA A 95 32.14 4.28 -15.94
CA ALA A 95 33.24 5.24 -15.84
C ALA A 95 34.51 4.72 -16.52
N GLU A 96 34.83 3.44 -16.33
CA GLU A 96 35.97 2.76 -16.97
C GLU A 96 35.77 2.61 -18.47
N ALA A 97 34.56 2.28 -18.93
CA ALA A 97 34.24 2.20 -20.35
C ALA A 97 34.38 3.55 -21.06
N ILE A 98 33.89 4.64 -20.43
CA ILE A 98 34.05 6.00 -20.96
C ILE A 98 35.52 6.41 -20.98
N ALA A 99 36.30 6.06 -19.94
CA ALA A 99 37.74 6.28 -19.93
C ALA A 99 38.47 5.47 -21.03
N GLY A 100 37.96 4.30 -21.38
CA GLY A 100 38.42 3.47 -22.49
C GLY A 100 37.93 3.91 -23.88
N GLY A 101 37.27 5.08 -23.99
CA GLY A 101 36.81 5.65 -25.26
C GLY A 101 35.47 5.13 -25.78
N LYS A 102 34.74 4.32 -25.00
CA LYS A 102 33.38 3.88 -25.34
C LYS A 102 32.36 4.92 -24.92
N THR A 103 31.20 4.91 -25.58
CA THR A 103 30.12 5.84 -25.25
C THR A 103 29.07 5.17 -24.38
N LEU A 104 28.34 5.97 -23.60
CA LEU A 104 27.22 5.45 -22.79
C LEU A 104 26.14 4.77 -23.67
N ALA A 105 26.03 5.15 -24.95
CA ALA A 105 25.07 4.59 -25.90
C ALA A 105 25.35 3.12 -26.24
N ASP A 106 26.62 2.69 -26.23
CA ASP A 106 27.03 1.29 -26.47
C ASP A 106 26.49 0.31 -25.43
N PHE A 107 26.13 0.81 -24.24
CA PHE A 107 25.68 0.00 -23.12
C PHE A 107 24.16 -0.01 -22.98
N ARG A 108 23.42 0.66 -23.87
CA ARG A 108 21.97 0.82 -23.75
C ARG A 108 21.25 -0.48 -24.12
N ILE A 109 20.23 -0.83 -23.33
CA ILE A 109 19.30 -1.95 -23.58
C ILE A 109 17.93 -1.48 -24.05
#